data_AF-A0A9R1WV29-F1
#
_entry.id   AF-A0A9R1WV29-F1
#
_cell.length_a   1.000
_cell.length_b   1.000
_cell.length_c   1.000
_cell.angle_alpha   90.00
_cell.angle_beta   90.00
_cell.angle_gamma   90.00
#
_symmetry.space_group_name_H-M   'P 1'
#
loop_
_entity.id
_entity.type
_entity.pdbx_description
1 polymer ?
#
loop_
_entity_poly.entity_id
_entity_poly.type
_entity_poly.pdbx_seq_one_letter_code
_entity_poly.pdbx_strand_id
1 'polypeptide(L)'
;METRIKDIVSYLETASDDVCMIGIWRIGGGGKITLARAIFDQISFQFEGKSFIENVREVSSVPLSGLKLLRKQVLSHILYDQGINISSVSEGKNMLWRMMRARKVLLVLHDMDHMDQL
;
A
#
# COMPACT_ATOMS: atom_id res chain seq x y z
N MET A 1 -2.83 -13.48 17.86
CA MET A 1 -2.76 -12.41 16.83
C MET A 1 -1.51 -11.58 17.04
N GLU A 2 -1.26 -11.11 18.26
CA GLU A 2 -0.05 -10.37 18.65
C GLU A 2 1.28 -11.04 18.27
N THR A 3 1.43 -12.36 18.46
CA THR A 3 2.66 -13.07 18.06
C THR A 3 2.94 -12.93 16.57
N ARG A 4 1.92 -13.09 15.72
CA ARG A 4 2.05 -12.95 14.26
C ARG A 4 2.43 -11.53 13.85
N ILE A 5 1.91 -10.53 14.57
CA ILE A 5 2.26 -9.13 14.32
C ILE A 5 3.74 -8.92 14.68
N LYS A 6 4.18 -9.37 15.85
CA LYS A 6 5.59 -9.28 16.28
C LYS A 6 6.54 -9.95 15.29
N ASP A 7 6.20 -11.14 14.80
CA ASP A 7 7.04 -11.87 13.85
C ASP A 7 7.20 -11.10 12.53
N ILE A 8 6.10 -10.56 11.99
CA ILE A 8 6.12 -9.77 10.75
C ILE A 8 6.86 -8.44 10.95
N VAL A 9 6.64 -7.76 12.09
CA VAL A 9 7.32 -6.51 12.42
C VAL A 9 8.83 -6.74 12.56
N SER A 10 9.24 -7.78 13.30
CA SER A 10 10.65 -8.13 13.45
C SER A 10 11.29 -8.43 12.10
N TYR A 11 10.59 -9.16 11.21
CA TYR A 11 11.08 -9.43 9.86
C TYR A 11 11.27 -8.13 9.06
N LEU A 12 10.30 -7.20 9.12
CA LEU A 12 10.36 -5.91 8.44
C LEU A 12 11.47 -5.00 8.99
N GLU A 13 11.76 -5.06 10.29
CA GLU A 13 12.86 -4.31 10.92
C GLU A 13 14.24 -4.87 10.55
N THR A 14 14.33 -6.18 10.27
CA THR A 14 15.58 -6.83 9.82
C THR A 14 15.79 -6.82 8.31
N ALA A 15 14.79 -6.41 7.53
CA ALA A 15 14.91 -6.31 6.08
C ALA A 15 15.94 -5.23 5.70
N SER A 16 16.67 -5.41 4.60
CA SER A 16 17.61 -4.39 4.12
C SER A 16 16.85 -3.11 3.73
N ASP A 17 17.58 -2.00 3.56
CA ASP A 17 17.03 -0.72 3.08
C ASP A 17 16.48 -0.80 1.63
N ASP A 18 16.45 -1.98 1.01
CA ASP A 18 15.79 -2.23 -0.27
C ASP A 18 14.26 -2.43 -0.12
N VAL A 19 13.58 -2.57 -1.27
CA VAL A 19 12.13 -2.81 -1.32
C VAL A 19 11.78 -4.18 -0.75
N CYS A 20 11.09 -4.20 0.39
CA CYS A 20 10.49 -5.41 0.97
C CYS A 20 9.01 -5.55 0.57
N MET A 21 8.63 -6.69 -0.03
CA MET A 21 7.23 -7.03 -0.33
C MET A 21 6.81 -8.27 0.46
N ILE A 22 5.71 -8.16 1.20
CA ILE A 22 5.12 -9.27 1.96
C ILE A 22 3.70 -9.55 1.46
N GLY A 23 3.46 -10.79 1.04
CA GLY A 23 2.13 -11.26 0.67
C GLY A 23 1.41 -11.90 1.87
N ILE A 24 0.25 -11.36 2.27
CA ILE A 24 -0.61 -11.97 3.30
C ILE A 24 -1.76 -12.72 2.63
N TRP A 25 -1.66 -14.05 2.54
CA TRP A 25 -2.70 -14.90 1.97
C TRP A 25 -3.38 -15.82 2.99
N ARG A 26 -4.63 -16.18 2.71
CA ARG A 26 -5.51 -17.09 3.50
C ARG A 26 -6.74 -17.42 2.66
N ILE A 27 -7.24 -18.64 2.80
CA ILE A 27 -8.49 -19.08 2.18
C ILE A 27 -9.64 -18.65 3.11
N GLY A 28 -10.45 -17.68 2.67
CA GLY A 28 -11.69 -17.25 3.37
C GLY A 28 -11.55 -16.48 4.71
N GLY A 29 -12.46 -15.53 4.95
CA GLY A 29 -12.67 -14.79 6.21
C GLY A 29 -11.92 -13.46 6.37
N GLY A 30 -12.56 -12.49 7.05
CA GLY A 30 -12.10 -11.09 7.21
C GLY A 30 -10.92 -10.84 8.18
N GLY A 31 -10.28 -11.87 8.72
CA GLY A 31 -9.18 -11.68 9.68
C GLY A 31 -7.87 -11.15 9.06
N LYS A 32 -7.71 -11.20 7.73
CA LYS A 32 -6.52 -10.71 7.02
C LYS A 32 -6.40 -9.20 7.12
N ILE A 33 -7.51 -8.50 6.82
CA ILE A 33 -7.54 -7.04 6.83
C ILE A 33 -7.28 -6.53 8.25
N THR A 34 -7.85 -7.19 9.26
CA THR A 34 -7.58 -6.87 10.68
C THR A 34 -6.10 -7.01 11.02
N LEU A 35 -5.45 -8.10 10.58
CA LEU A 35 -4.02 -8.30 10.80
C LEU A 35 -3.17 -7.24 10.09
N ALA A 36 -3.47 -6.97 8.81
CA ALA A 36 -2.77 -5.97 8.02
C ALA A 36 -2.92 -4.56 8.62
N ARG A 37 -4.10 -4.22 9.13
CA ARG A 37 -4.37 -2.96 9.84
C ARG A 37 -3.52 -2.86 11.11
N ALA A 38 -3.54 -3.89 11.95
CA ALA A 38 -2.80 -3.88 13.21
C ALA A 38 -1.29 -3.73 12.97
N ILE A 39 -0.74 -4.39 11.93
CA ILE A 39 0.66 -4.19 11.51
C ILE A 39 0.88 -2.75 11.07
N PHE A 40 0.04 -2.24 10.16
CA PHE A 40 0.16 -0.87 9.65
C PHE A 40 0.17 0.16 10.78
N ASP A 41 -0.77 0.07 11.72
CA ASP A 41 -0.85 0.99 12.85
C ASP A 41 0.39 0.89 13.75
N GLN A 42 0.93 -0.31 13.94
CA GLN A 42 2.10 -0.53 14.79
C GLN A 42 3.40 0.03 14.19
N ILE A 43 3.64 -0.07 12.88
CA ILE A 43 4.95 0.31 12.30
C ILE A 43 4.91 1.56 11.43
N SER A 44 3.74 2.08 11.07
CA SER A 44 3.66 3.21 10.12
C SER A 44 4.33 4.49 10.59
N PHE A 45 4.61 4.63 11.89
CA PHE A 45 5.35 5.77 12.44
C PHE A 45 6.84 5.77 12.05
N GLN A 46 7.38 4.61 11.65
CA GLN A 46 8.78 4.43 11.23
C GLN A 46 9.02 4.82 9.76
N PHE A 47 7.97 5.20 9.03
CA PHE A 47 8.01 5.46 7.59
C PHE A 47 7.64 6.91 7.29
N GLU A 48 8.30 7.49 6.30
CA GLU A 48 8.07 8.88 5.86
C GLU A 48 6.76 9.00 5.08
N GLY A 49 6.43 7.99 4.26
CA GLY A 49 5.18 7.92 3.51
C GLY A 49 4.42 6.66 3.87
N LYS A 50 3.10 6.75 4.01
CA LYS A 50 2.29 5.58 4.36
C LYS A 50 0.93 5.61 3.68
N SER A 51 0.46 4.45 3.25
CA SER A 51 -0.88 4.31 2.69
C SER A 51 -1.45 2.92 2.93
N PHE A 52 -2.72 2.88 3.34
CA PHE A 52 -3.50 1.66 3.45
C PHE A 52 -4.65 1.75 2.44
N ILE A 53 -4.67 0.83 1.47
CA ILE A 53 -5.70 0.80 0.44
C ILE A 53 -6.51 -0.48 0.58
N GLU A 54 -7.83 -0.29 0.69
CA GLU A 54 -8.81 -1.37 0.74
C GLU A 54 -9.48 -1.59 -0.61
N ASN A 55 -10.01 -2.80 -0.79
CA ASN A 55 -10.81 -3.18 -1.96
C ASN A 55 -10.14 -2.82 -3.29
N VAL A 56 -8.83 -3.08 -3.42
CA VAL A 56 -8.08 -2.70 -4.64
C VAL A 56 -8.71 -3.31 -5.88
N ARG A 57 -9.17 -4.57 -5.80
CA ARG A 57 -9.92 -5.24 -6.88
C ARG A 57 -11.16 -4.46 -7.28
N GLU A 58 -11.99 -4.07 -6.32
CA GLU A 58 -13.22 -3.32 -6.56
C GLU A 58 -12.93 -1.96 -7.21
N VAL A 59 -12.03 -1.18 -6.61
CA VAL A 59 -11.72 0.17 -7.10
C VAL A 59 -11.02 0.11 -8.46
N SER A 60 -10.09 -0.83 -8.67
CA SER A 60 -9.39 -0.98 -9.97
C SER A 60 -10.32 -1.43 -11.09
N SER A 61 -11.41 -2.14 -10.77
CA SER A 61 -12.38 -2.62 -11.76
C SER A 61 -13.27 -1.50 -12.32
N VAL A 62 -13.27 -0.30 -11.71
CA VAL A 62 -14.05 0.84 -12.21
C VAL A 62 -13.52 1.29 -13.58
N PRO A 63 -14.34 1.25 -14.65
CA PRO A 63 -13.89 1.58 -15.98
C PRO A 63 -13.30 2.99 -16.09
N LEU A 64 -12.22 3.12 -16.87
CA LEU A 64 -11.55 4.38 -17.24
C LEU A 64 -10.90 5.18 -16.11
N SER A 65 -11.31 4.99 -14.85
CA SER A 65 -10.90 5.83 -13.72
C SER A 65 -10.38 5.07 -12.50
N GLY A 66 -10.64 3.76 -12.38
CA GLY A 66 -10.30 2.98 -11.18
C GLY A 66 -8.82 3.02 -10.80
N LEU A 67 -7.95 2.64 -11.75
CA LEU A 67 -6.49 2.69 -11.54
C LEU A 67 -5.96 4.11 -11.32
N LYS A 68 -6.60 5.11 -11.93
CA LYS A 68 -6.24 6.51 -11.72
C LYS A 68 -6.58 6.93 -10.29
N LEU A 69 -7.78 6.58 -9.81
CA LEU A 69 -8.22 6.87 -8.45
C LEU A 69 -7.32 6.21 -7.41
N LEU A 70 -6.97 4.94 -7.59
CA LEU A 70 -6.06 4.21 -6.72
C LEU A 70 -4.69 4.88 -6.61
N ARG A 71 -4.06 5.20 -7.75
CA ARG A 71 -2.74 5.86 -7.76
C ARG A 71 -2.80 7.25 -7.12
N LYS A 72 -3.87 8.01 -7.39
CA LYS A 72 -4.09 9.31 -6.75
C LYS A 72 -4.22 9.18 -5.24
N GLN A 73 -4.98 8.20 -4.75
CA GLN A 73 -5.16 7.96 -3.32
C GLN A 73 -3.86 7.57 -2.63
N VAL A 74 -3.05 6.70 -3.26
CA VAL A 74 -1.74 6.32 -2.71
C VAL A 74 -0.80 7.53 -2.67
N LEU A 75 -0.75 8.31 -3.74
CA LEU A 75 0.06 9.53 -3.79
C LEU A 75 -0.36 10.57 -2.76
N SER A 76 -1.66 10.79 -2.57
CA SER A 76 -2.15 11.77 -1.58
C SER A 76 -1.81 11.37 -0.16
N HIS A 77 -1.88 10.08 0.17
CA HIS A 77 -1.48 9.56 1.47
C HIS A 77 0.04 9.66 1.71
N ILE A 78 0.85 9.26 0.72
CA ILE A 78 2.33 9.26 0.84
C ILE A 78 2.89 10.69 0.92
N LEU A 79 2.30 11.61 0.17
CA LEU A 79 2.77 13.00 0.08
C LEU A 79 2.08 13.95 1.06
N TYR A 80 1.07 13.47 1.78
CA TYR A 80 0.21 14.26 2.64
C TYR A 80 -0.41 15.47 1.91
N ASP A 81 -0.74 15.28 0.62
CA ASP A 81 -1.30 16.33 -0.24
C ASP A 81 -2.59 15.84 -0.91
N GLN A 82 -3.72 16.39 -0.46
CA GLN A 82 -5.05 16.09 -1.01
C GLN A 82 -5.34 16.81 -2.33
N GLY A 83 -4.53 17.82 -2.67
CA GLY A 83 -4.62 18.59 -3.92
C GLY A 83 -4.01 17.87 -5.12
N ILE A 84 -3.35 16.73 -4.91
CA ILE A 84 -2.72 15.96 -5.99
C ILE A 84 -3.75 15.65 -7.07
N ASN A 85 -3.38 16.04 -8.29
CA ASN A 85 -4.10 15.68 -9.48
C ASN A 85 -3.17 14.94 -10.42
N ILE A 86 -3.71 13.91 -11.06
CA ILE A 86 -3.02 13.18 -12.12
C ILE A 86 -3.89 13.28 -13.36
N SER A 87 -3.28 13.57 -14.49
CA SER A 87 -3.95 13.62 -15.79
C SER A 87 -4.25 12.22 -16.31
N SER A 88 -3.34 11.26 -16.07
CA SER A 88 -3.40 9.91 -16.62
C SER A 88 -2.88 8.83 -15.67
N VAL A 89 -3.19 7.58 -16.02
CA VAL A 89 -2.68 6.37 -15.33
C VAL A 89 -1.14 6.30 -15.38
N SER A 90 -0.55 6.59 -16.54
CA SER A 90 0.91 6.55 -16.73
C SER A 90 1.62 7.63 -15.92
N GLU A 91 1.06 8.84 -15.86
CA GLU A 91 1.57 9.91 -15.00
C GLU A 91 1.53 9.50 -13.52
N GLY A 92 0.39 8.99 -13.06
CA GLY A 92 0.26 8.51 -11.67
C GLY A 92 1.28 7.42 -11.35
N LYS A 93 1.52 6.49 -12.28
CA LYS A 93 2.53 5.43 -12.12
C LYS A 93 3.94 6.02 -12.01
N ASN A 94 4.31 6.94 -12.90
CA ASN A 94 5.62 7.56 -12.89
C ASN A 94 5.86 8.38 -11.63
N MET A 95 4.87 9.15 -11.17
CA MET A 95 4.94 9.89 -9.91
C MET A 95 5.11 8.94 -8.72
N LEU A 96 4.33 7.86 -8.67
CA LEU A 96 4.40 6.87 -7.60
C LEU A 96 5.81 6.25 -7.50
N TRP A 97 6.36 5.79 -8.63
CA TRP A 97 7.71 5.26 -8.69
C TRP A 97 8.76 6.26 -8.22
N ARG A 98 8.63 7.52 -8.66
CA ARG A 98 9.59 8.56 -8.30
C ARG A 98 9.57 8.86 -6.80
N MET A 99 8.41 8.77 -6.15
CA MET A 99 8.26 8.99 -4.72
C MET A 99 8.69 7.80 -3.87
N MET A 100 8.37 6.58 -4.30
CA MET A 100 8.83 5.36 -3.63
C MET A 100 10.36 5.21 -3.64
N ARG A 101 11.05 5.76 -4.64
CA ARG A 101 12.54 5.76 -4.69
C ARG A 101 13.19 6.80 -3.80
N ALA A 102 12.46 7.83 -3.40
CA ALA A 102 13.02 8.99 -2.69
C ALA A 102 12.78 8.95 -1.18
N ARG A 103 11.89 8.06 -0.70
CA ARG A 103 11.38 8.05 0.67
C ARG A 103 11.19 6.63 1.16
N LYS A 104 11.34 6.45 2.47
CA LYS A 104 10.93 5.20 3.12
C LYS A 104 9.40 5.13 3.17
N VAL A 105 8.79 4.26 2.35
CA VAL A 105 7.33 4.16 2.18
C VAL A 105 6.79 2.82 2.70
N LEU A 106 5.72 2.88 3.49
CA LEU A 106 4.89 1.72 3.86
C LEU A 106 3.59 1.72 3.05
N LEU A 107 3.42 0.74 2.17
CA LEU A 107 2.21 0.57 1.38
C LEU A 107 1.55 -0.77 1.69
N VAL A 108 0.30 -0.73 2.15
CA VAL A 108 -0.52 -1.93 2.38
C VAL A 108 -1.69 -1.93 1.42
N LEU A 109 -1.82 -3.04 0.67
CA LEU A 109 -2.82 -3.21 -0.38
C LEU A 109 -3.66 -4.43 -0.06
N HIS A 110 -4.95 -4.23 0.18
CA HIS A 110 -5.88 -5.31 0.46
C HIS A 110 -6.68 -5.67 -0.79
N ASP A 111 -6.86 -6.98 -0.98
CA ASP A 111 -7.65 -7.57 -2.08
C ASP A 111 -7.15 -7.15 -3.47
N MET A 112 -5.94 -7.58 -3.82
CA MET A 112 -5.36 -7.46 -5.17
C MET A 112 -5.32 -8.83 -5.85
N ASP A 113 -5.57 -8.84 -7.16
CA ASP A 113 -5.35 -10.00 -8.04
C ASP A 113 -4.01 -9.91 -8.77
N HIS A 114 -3.62 -8.70 -9.20
CA HIS A 114 -2.44 -8.48 -10.04
C HIS A 114 -1.68 -7.23 -9.62
N MET A 115 -0.36 -7.27 -9.69
CA MET A 115 0.50 -6.11 -9.39
C MET A 115 0.20 -4.90 -10.30
N ASP A 116 -0.32 -5.12 -11.51
CA ASP A 116 -0.67 -4.07 -12.45
C ASP A 116 -1.87 -3.20 -12.01
N GLN A 117 -2.58 -3.63 -10.96
CA GLN A 117 -3.65 -2.86 -10.31
C GLN A 117 -3.13 -1.66 -9.50
N LEU A 118 -1.81 -1.51 -9.35
CA LEU A 118 -1.13 -0.35 -8.75
C LEU A 118 -0.22 0.37 -9.77
#